data_AF-A0A528BBM7-F1
#
_entry.id   AF-A0A528BBM7-F1
#
_cell.length_a   1.000
_cell.length_b   1.000
_cell.length_c   1.000
_cell.angle_alpha   90.00
_cell.angle_beta   90.00
_cell.angle_gamma   90.00
#
_symmetry.space_group_name_H-M   'P 1'
#
loop_
_entity.id
_entity.type
_entity.pdbx_description
1 polymer ?
#
loop_
_entity_poly.entity_id
_entity_poly.type
_entity_poly.pdbx_seq_one_letter_code
_entity_poly.pdbx_strand_id
1 'polypeptide(L)' 'MTAPLSKSLRERIVFAIEAGESCRSVAARFGIAVSSAVKWSQRYRRSGSI' A
#
# COMPACT_ATOMS: atom_id res chain seq x y z
N MET A 1 11.63 -23.13 -6.85
CA MET A 1 11.37 -22.13 -7.92
C MET A 1 9.98 -21.57 -7.74
N THR A 2 9.85 -20.41 -7.11
CA THR A 2 8.63 -19.57 -7.17
C THR A 2 9.14 -18.14 -7.31
N ALA A 3 9.28 -17.66 -8.55
CA ALA A 3 9.56 -16.25 -8.77
C ALA A 3 8.47 -15.45 -8.01
N PRO A 4 8.81 -14.48 -7.14
CA PRO A 4 7.79 -13.66 -6.52
C PRO A 4 7.16 -12.82 -7.62
N LEU A 5 6.05 -13.33 -8.14
CA LEU A 5 5.23 -12.72 -9.17
C LEU A 5 4.78 -11.36 -8.66
N SER A 6 5.40 -10.30 -9.19
CA SER A 6 4.95 -8.92 -9.05
C SER A 6 5.03 -8.39 -7.61
N LYS A 7 5.70 -7.25 -7.41
CA LYS A 7 5.58 -6.48 -6.17
C LYS A 7 4.10 -6.35 -5.81
N SER A 8 3.71 -6.90 -4.67
CA SER A 8 2.30 -7.07 -4.29
C SER A 8 1.59 -5.72 -4.41
N LEU A 9 0.31 -5.70 -4.81
CA LEU A 9 -0.47 -4.45 -4.88
C LEU A 9 -0.35 -3.63 -3.59
N ARG A 10 -0.28 -4.31 -2.43
CA ARG A 10 -0.01 -3.69 -1.12
C ARG A 10 1.35 -3.00 -1.04
N GLU A 11 2.41 -3.62 -1.54
CA GLU A 11 3.75 -3.02 -1.57
C GLU A 11 3.77 -1.74 -2.41
N ARG A 12 3.14 -1.75 -3.59
CA ARG A 12 3.05 -0.55 -4.43
C ARG A 12 2.27 0.57 -3.75
N ILE A 13 1.22 0.23 -3.00
CA ILE A 13 0.38 1.18 -2.29
C ILE A 13 1.12 1.76 -1.09
N VAL A 14 1.78 0.93 -0.29
CA VAL A 14 2.59 1.39 0.84
C VAL A 14 3.75 2.24 0.36
N PHE A 15 4.44 1.86 -0.72
CA PHE A 15 5.52 2.66 -1.29
C PHE A 15 5.03 4.04 -1.75
N ALA A 16 3.86 4.12 -2.38
CA ALA A 16 3.27 5.41 -2.77
C ALA A 16 2.92 6.27 -1.54
N ILE A 17 2.40 5.65 -0.47
CA ILE A 17 2.09 6.35 0.78
C ILE A 17 3.37 6.83 1.49
N GLU A 18 4.43 6.03 1.49
CA GLU A 18 5.75 6.43 2.01
C GLU A 18 6.40 7.55 1.20
N ALA A 19 6.19 7.55 -0.12
CA ALA A 19 6.63 8.63 -1.00
C ALA A 19 5.88 9.97 -0.74
N GLY A 20 4.91 9.99 0.18
CA GLY A 20 4.19 11.19 0.61
C GLY A 20 2.79 11.32 0.01
N GLU A 21 2.32 10.35 -0.80
CA GLU A 21 0.93 10.38 -1.26
C GLU A 21 -0.06 10.09 -0.12
N SER A 22 -1.19 10.80 -0.12
CA SER A 22 -2.27 10.51 0.82
C SER A 22 -2.96 9.18 0.49
N CYS A 23 -3.47 8.49 1.52
CA CYS A 23 -4.24 7.25 1.33
C CYS A 23 -5.42 7.40 0.36
N ARG A 24 -6.02 8.60 0.27
CA ARG A 24 -7.08 8.90 -0.70
C ARG A 24 -6.58 8.94 -2.15
N SER A 25 -5.46 9.62 -2.39
CA SER A 25 -4.84 9.70 -3.73
C SER A 25 -4.48 8.31 -4.22
N VAL A 26 -3.80 7.54 -3.36
CA VAL A 26 -3.40 6.16 -3.67
C VAL A 26 -4.62 5.27 -3.90
N ALA A 27 -5.67 5.39 -3.07
CA ALA A 27 -6.88 4.62 -3.27
C ALA A 27 -7.57 4.91 -4.61
N ALA A 28 -7.67 6.17 -5.01
CA ALA A 28 -8.21 6.56 -6.31
C ALA A 28 -7.34 6.05 -7.47
N ARG A 29 -6.00 6.17 -7.35
CA ARG A 29 -5.03 5.74 -8.37
C ARG A 29 -5.03 4.23 -8.61
N PHE A 30 -5.22 3.45 -7.55
CA PHE A 30 -5.22 1.98 -7.60
C PHE A 30 -6.63 1.37 -7.64
N GLY A 31 -7.69 2.18 -7.61
CA GLY A 31 -9.08 1.71 -7.64
C GLY A 31 -9.47 0.87 -6.41
N ILE A 32 -8.89 1.15 -5.24
CA ILE A 32 -9.20 0.43 -4.00
C ILE A 32 -10.03 1.28 -3.05
N ALA A 33 -10.67 0.63 -2.07
CA ALA A 33 -11.30 1.33 -0.97
C ALA A 33 -10.24 2.09 -0.13
N VAL A 34 -10.54 3.34 0.21
CA VAL A 34 -9.69 4.18 1.08
C VAL A 34 -9.44 3.50 2.43
N SER A 35 -10.43 2.79 2.97
CA SER A 35 -10.31 2.05 4.23
C SER A 35 -9.21 0.97 4.19
N SER A 36 -9.02 0.31 3.04
CA SER A 36 -7.96 -0.68 2.85
C SER A 36 -6.59 -0.02 2.82
N ALA A 37 -6.45 1.11 2.11
CA ALA A 37 -5.21 1.89 2.08
C ALA A 37 -4.82 2.39 3.48
N VAL A 38 -5.79 2.89 4.25
CA VAL A 38 -5.58 3.33 5.64
C VAL A 38 -5.13 2.19 6.53
N LYS A 39 -5.76 1.01 6.45
CA LYS A 39 -5.35 -0.17 7.23
C LYS A 39 -3.92 -0.59 6.91
N TRP A 40 -3.52 -0.57 5.65
CA TRP A 40 -2.14 -0.91 5.26
C TRP A 40 -1.14 0.16 5.71
N SER A 41 -1.48 1.44 5.60
CA SER A 41 -0.64 2.53 6.14
C SER A 41 -0.44 2.40 7.65
N GLN A 42 -1.52 2.13 8.41
CA GLN A 42 -1.45 1.91 9.86
C GLN A 42 -0.61 0.68 10.20
N ARG A 43 -0.81 -0.43 9.50
CA ARG A 43 -0.03 -1.66 9.69
C ARG A 43 1.45 -1.41 9.42
N TYR A 44 1.76 -0.73 8.31
CA TYR A 44 3.11 -0.39 7.93
C TYR A 44 3.79 0.52 8.97
N ARG A 45 3.11 1.57 9.44
CA ARG A 45 3.63 2.42 10.53
C ARG A 45 3.86 1.67 11.84
N ARG A 46 3.04 0.66 12.14
CA ARG A 46 3.13 -0.12 13.38
C ARG A 46 4.20 -1.21 13.34
N SER A 47 4.40 -1.84 12.19
CA SER A 47 5.21 -3.05 12.05
C SER A 47 6.47 -2.86 11.20
N GLY A 48 6.56 -1.77 10.42
CA GLY A 48 7.55 -1.62 9.35
C GLY A 48 7.42 -2.64 8.22
N SER A 49 6.34 -3.45 8.22
CA SER A 49 6.16 -4.61 7.35
C SER A 49 4.70 -4.71 6.88
N ILE A 50 4.50 -5.21 5.66
CA ILE A 50 3.24 -5.14 4.90
C ILE A 50 2.52 -6.48 4.91
#